data_AF-A0A172THT1-F1
#
_entry.id   AF-A0A172THT1-F1
#
_cell.length_a   1.000
_cell.length_b   1.000
_cell.length_c   1.000
_cell.angle_alpha   90.00
_cell.angle_beta   90.00
_cell.angle_gamma   90.00
#
_symmetry.space_group_name_H-M   'P 1'
#
loop_
_entity.id
_entity.type
_entity.pdbx_description
1 polymer ?
#
loop_
_entity_poly.entity_id
_entity_poly.type
_entity_poly.pdbx_seq_one_letter_code
_entity_poly.pdbx_strand_id
1 'polypeptide(L)'
;MARRKYFRDFNILELTNEVIQFDTQWTRKFLRGRAVYVAKRDNATLILNRKVRNTLSPILTQKYKKGSKVVVIDTTVHMPPQVTQLL
;
A
#
# COMPACT_ATOMS: atom_id res chain seq x y z
N MET A 1 19.48 -0.96 -22.43
CA MET A 1 18.05 -1.34 -22.32
C MET A 1 17.37 -0.44 -21.31
N ALA A 2 16.53 0.50 -21.76
CA ALA A 2 15.85 1.44 -20.87
C ALA A 2 14.69 0.73 -20.15
N ARG A 3 14.81 0.50 -18.83
CA ARG A 3 13.69 0.06 -17.99
C ARG A 3 12.63 1.16 -18.03
N ARG A 4 11.52 0.93 -18.74
CA ARG A 4 10.31 1.78 -18.66
C ARG A 4 9.85 1.80 -17.20
N LYS A 5 10.17 2.91 -16.52
CA LYS A 5 9.76 3.16 -15.14
C LYS A 5 8.32 3.64 -15.19
N TYR A 6 7.37 2.72 -15.09
CA TYR A 6 5.97 3.08 -15.01
C TYR A 6 5.71 3.73 -13.63
N PHE A 7 5.71 5.06 -13.59
CA PHE A 7 5.15 5.80 -12.45
C PHE A 7 3.63 5.67 -12.55
N ARG A 8 3.07 4.65 -11.91
CA ARG A 8 1.61 4.49 -11.78
C ARG A 8 1.23 4.99 -10.41
N ASP A 9 0.45 6.06 -10.34
CA ASP A 9 -0.34 6.33 -9.15
C ASP A 9 -1.28 5.13 -8.98
N PHE A 10 -1.07 4.34 -7.93
CA PHE A 10 -1.88 3.16 -7.67
C PHE A 10 -3.08 3.58 -6.82
N ASN A 11 -4.23 3.65 -7.49
CA ASN A 11 -5.53 3.71 -6.84
C ASN A 11 -6.11 2.29 -6.83
N ILE A 12 -6.23 1.69 -5.65
CA ILE A 12 -6.97 0.45 -5.48
C ILE A 12 -8.37 0.84 -5.07
N LEU A 13 -9.34 0.66 -5.95
CA LEU A 13 -10.76 0.91 -5.71
C LEU A 13 -11.42 -0.40 -5.27
N GLU A 14 -12.29 -0.33 -4.26
CA GLU A 14 -13.19 -1.42 -3.84
C GLU A 14 -12.49 -2.68 -3.30
N LEU A 15 -11.80 -2.54 -2.17
CA LEU A 15 -11.31 -3.67 -1.36
C LEU A 15 -12.49 -4.46 -0.75
N THR A 16 -13.08 -5.38 -1.50
CA THR A 16 -14.23 -6.20 -1.03
C THR A 16 -13.77 -7.43 -0.27
N ASN A 17 -12.67 -8.07 -0.69
CA ASN A 17 -12.09 -9.25 -0.02
C ASN A 17 -10.59 -9.10 0.27
N GLU A 18 -10.07 -7.89 0.07
CA GLU A 18 -8.66 -7.58 0.22
C GLU A 18 -8.38 -6.92 1.58
N VAL A 19 -7.25 -7.28 2.18
CA VAL A 19 -6.78 -6.73 3.45
C VAL A 19 -5.41 -6.10 3.22
N ILE A 20 -5.28 -4.82 3.60
CA ILE A 20 -4.01 -4.11 3.54
C ILE A 20 -3.30 -4.20 4.88
N GLN A 21 -2.06 -4.64 4.85
CA GLN A 21 -1.17 -4.71 6.00
C GLN A 21 -0.02 -3.74 5.83
N PHE A 22 0.21 -2.96 6.87
CA PHE A 22 1.35 -2.05 7.00
C PHE A 22 2.30 -2.64 8.03
N ASP A 23 3.59 -2.69 7.73
CA ASP A 23 4.60 -3.13 8.70
C ASP A 23 4.80 -2.10 9.84
N THR A 24 5.72 -2.41 10.75
CA THR A 24 6.03 -1.54 11.89
C THR A 24 6.75 -0.24 11.51
N GLN A 25 7.13 -0.05 10.23
CA GLN A 25 7.80 1.15 9.74
C GLN A 25 6.83 2.26 9.33
N TRP A 26 5.53 2.09 9.58
CA TRP A 26 4.54 3.13 9.32
C TRP A 26 4.09 3.85 10.59
N THR A 27 3.75 5.13 10.43
CA THR A 27 2.97 5.90 11.40
C THR A 27 1.58 6.15 10.82
N ARG A 28 0.54 5.83 11.57
CA ARG A 28 -0.86 6.10 11.19
C ARG A 28 -1.36 7.37 11.86
N LYS A 29 -2.05 8.23 11.10
CA LYS A 29 -2.82 9.38 11.59
C LYS A 29 -4.21 9.36 10.98
N PHE A 30 -5.25 9.61 11.78
CA PHE A 30 -6.60 9.81 11.26
C PHE A 30 -6.86 11.30 11.08
N LEU A 31 -7.25 11.69 9.86
CA LEU A 31 -7.51 13.08 9.49
C LEU A 31 -8.77 13.15 8.65
N ARG A 32 -9.80 13.86 9.14
CA ARG A 32 -11.06 14.14 8.41
C ARG A 32 -11.69 12.88 7.78
N GLY A 33 -11.81 11.80 8.57
CA GLY A 33 -12.39 10.53 8.10
C GLY A 33 -11.47 9.67 7.23
N ARG A 34 -10.19 10.03 7.10
CA ARG A 34 -9.19 9.30 6.31
C ARG A 34 -8.08 8.78 7.19
N ALA A 35 -7.57 7.59 6.90
CA ALA A 35 -6.36 7.09 7.54
C ALA A 35 -5.14 7.40 6.65
N VAL A 36 -4.22 8.19 7.18
CA VAL A 36 -2.97 8.56 6.51
C VAL A 36 -1.82 7.79 7.15
N TYR A 37 -1.13 7.00 6.34
CA TYR A 37 0.04 6.23 6.72
C TYR A 37 1.29 6.90 6.16
N VAL A 38 2.28 7.16 7.02
CA VAL A 38 3.54 7.80 6.65
C VAL A 38 4.71 6.87 6.98
N ALA A 39 5.57 6.60 6.01
CA ALA A 39 6.75 5.77 6.20
C ALA A 39 7.79 6.45 7.11
N LYS A 40 8.12 5.84 8.25
CA LYS A 40 9.11 6.32 9.24
C LYS A 40 10.54 6.11 8.76
N ARG A 41 10.78 5.06 7.97
CA ARG A 41 12.10 4.64 7.48
C ARG A 41 12.00 4.20 6.01
N ASP A 42 13.17 4.03 5.40
CA ASP A 42 13.28 3.40 4.09
C ASP A 42 12.88 1.92 4.16
N ASN A 43 12.39 1.40 3.04
CA ASN A 43 11.87 0.04 2.89
C ASN A 43 10.64 -0.26 3.75
N ALA A 44 9.81 0.74 4.06
CA ALA A 44 8.54 0.53 4.73
C ALA A 44 7.61 -0.29 3.83
N THR A 45 7.09 -1.40 4.33
CA THR A 45 6.40 -2.41 3.51
C THR A 45 4.88 -2.28 3.65
N LEU A 46 4.20 -2.28 2.52
CA LEU A 46 2.75 -2.45 2.40
C LEU A 46 2.49 -3.76 1.68
N ILE A 47 1.62 -4.60 2.26
CA ILE A 47 1.20 -5.87 1.66
C ILE A 47 -0.30 -5.83 1.45
N LEU A 48 -0.73 -6.03 0.20
CA LEU A 48 -2.12 -6.28 -0.15
C LEU A 48 -2.33 -7.78 -0.15
N ASN A 49 -3.22 -8.27 0.70
CA ASN A 49 -3.59 -9.67 0.78
C ASN A 49 -5.00 -9.87 0.24
N ARG A 50 -5.24 -11.00 -0.43
CA ARG A 50 -6.59 -11.52 -0.68
C ARG A 50 -6.96 -12.43 0.48
N LYS A 51 -8.16 -12.26 1.02
CA LYS A 51 -8.74 -13.24 1.95
C LYS A 51 -9.28 -14.41 1.13
N VAL A 52 -8.70 -15.59 1.32
CA VAL A 52 -9.16 -16.84 0.71
C VAL A 52 -9.61 -17.76 1.83
N ARG A 53 -10.93 -17.95 1.98
CA ARG A 53 -11.53 -18.65 3.13
C ARG A 53 -11.11 -17.99 4.46
N ASN A 54 -10.22 -18.65 5.23
CA ASN A 54 -9.69 -18.18 6.51
C ASN A 54 -8.19 -17.83 6.47
N THR A 55 -7.57 -17.80 5.28
CA THR A 55 -6.15 -17.44 5.13
C THR A 55 -6.00 -16.16 4.32
N LEU A 56 -4.92 -15.42 4.61
CA LEU A 56 -4.50 -14.25 3.84
C LEU A 56 -3.40 -14.68 2.87
N SER A 57 -3.66 -14.50 1.58
CA SER A 57 -2.68 -14.76 0.52
C SER A 57 -2.16 -13.43 -0.03
N PRO A 58 -0.85 -13.16 0.00
CA PRO A 58 -0.31 -11.90 -0.49
C PRO A 58 -0.46 -11.82 -2.02
N ILE A 59 -1.11 -10.76 -2.50
CA ILE A 59 -1.25 -10.43 -3.93
C ILE A 59 -0.11 -9.52 -4.36
N LEU A 60 0.23 -8.56 -3.49
CA LEU A 60 1.16 -7.51 -3.82
C LEU A 60 1.96 -7.10 -2.59
N THR A 61 3.28 -6.96 -2.78
CA THR A 61 4.16 -6.36 -1.79
C THR A 61 4.84 -5.13 -2.39
N GLN A 62 4.75 -4.01 -1.69
CA GLN A 62 5.36 -2.74 -2.09
C GLN A 62 6.23 -2.20 -0.97
N LYS A 63 7.37 -1.61 -1.35
CA LYS A 63 8.35 -1.03 -0.44
C LYS A 63 8.53 0.45 -0.72
N TYR A 64 8.38 1.23 0.35
CA TYR A 64 8.32 2.68 0.30
C TYR A 64 9.56 3.32 0.92
N LYS A 65 9.94 4.48 0.40
CA LYS A 65 10.99 5.33 0.99
C LYS A 65 10.45 6.11 2.19
N LYS A 66 11.34 6.50 3.10
CA LYS A 66 11.00 7.36 4.24
C LYS A 66 10.24 8.60 3.76
N GLY A 67 9.17 8.95 4.47
CA GLY A 67 8.32 10.10 4.15
C GLY A 67 7.23 9.85 3.11
N SER A 68 7.22 8.69 2.45
CA SER A 68 6.11 8.29 1.56
C SER A 68 4.78 8.26 2.32
N LYS A 69 3.71 8.70 1.67
CA LYS A 69 2.37 8.81 2.26
C LYS A 69 1.39 7.92 1.51
N VAL A 70 0.71 7.03 2.22
CA VAL A 70 -0.41 6.24 1.69
C VAL A 70 -1.68 6.72 2.38
N VAL A 71 -2.72 7.01 1.61
CA VAL A 71 -4.00 7.49 2.14
C VAL A 71 -5.07 6.45 1.87
N VAL A 72 -5.71 5.99 2.95
CA VAL A 72 -6.83 5.05 2.90
C VAL A 72 -8.10 5.85 3.18
N ILE A 73 -9.03 5.80 2.23
CA ILE A 73 -10.33 6.46 2.26
C ILE A 73 -11.38 5.37 2.02
N ASP A 74 -12.07 4.97 3.07
CA ASP A 74 -13.06 3.90 2.99
C ASP A 74 -12.48 2.62 2.33
N THR A 75 -13.05 2.15 1.22
CA THR A 75 -12.55 0.99 0.44
C THR A 75 -11.48 1.36 -0.60
N THR A 76 -11.06 2.62 -0.67
CA THR A 76 -10.11 3.13 -1.64
C THR A 76 -8.76 3.44 -1.03
N VAL A 77 -7.67 3.08 -1.72
CA VAL A 77 -6.31 3.43 -1.29
C VAL A 77 -5.53 4.15 -2.37
N HIS A 78 -5.02 5.31 -1.99
CA HIS A 78 -4.17 6.17 -2.80
C HIS A 78 -2.71 5.98 -2.38
N MET A 79 -1.90 5.50 -3.31
CA MET A 79 -0.48 5.23 -3.10
C MET A 79 0.37 6.06 -4.08
N PRO A 80 1.54 6.55 -3.64
CA PRO A 80 2.48 7.24 -4.53
C PRO A 80 2.98 6.28 -5.61
N PRO A 81 3.59 6.77 -6.68
CA PRO A 81 4.06 5.92 -7.77
C PRO A 81 5.31 5.12 -7.37
N GLN A 82 5.25 3.80 -7.56
CA GLN A 82 6.23 2.84 -6.99
C GLN A 82 6.62 1.75 -7.99
N VAL A 83 7.80 1.15 -7.78
CA VAL A 83 8.18 -0.11 -8.44
C VAL A 83 7.43 -1.23 -7.73
N THR A 84 6.43 -1.77 -8.42
CA THR A 84 5.55 -2.82 -7.93
C THR A 84 6.17 -4.18 -8.25
N GLN A 85 6.38 -5.03 -7.26
CA GLN A 85 6.80 -6.42 -7.46
C GLN A 85 5.58 -7.32 -7.33
N LEU A 86 5.19 -7.95 -8.44
CA LEU A 86 4.15 -8.97 -8.45
C LEU A 86 4.77 -10.28 -7.95
N LEU A 87 4.05 -10.97 -7.06
CA LEU A 87 4.40 -12.31 -6.58
C LEU A 87 3.90 -13.38 -7.55
#